data_AF-A0A418QIN7-F1
#
_entry.id   AF-A0A418QIN7-F1
#
_cell.length_a   1.000
_cell.length_b   1.000
_cell.length_c   1.000
_cell.angle_alpha   90.00
_cell.angle_beta   90.00
_cell.angle_gamma   90.00
#
_symmetry.space_group_name_H-M   'P 1'
#
loop_
_entity.id
_entity.type
_entity.pdbx_description
1 polymer ?
#
loop_
_entity_poly.entity_id
_entity_poly.type
_entity_poly.pdbx_seq_one_letter_code
_entity_poly.pdbx_strand_id
1 'polypeptide(L)'
;MTIPVHPQPLTEWAAQTLTNLNRAPLAAPDVIHERPWSTVWRFETTGGAAFLKRTVSVFAHEAPLTAFLANLCPGQVPEVLDVDPARRALLLDNAGTALRHAHPADADGGEALLRA
;
A
#
# COMPACT_ATOMS: atom_id res chain seq x y z
N MET A 1 10.48 -2.39 -25.17
CA MET A 1 9.89 -2.63 -23.83
C MET A 1 8.42 -2.21 -23.90
N THR A 2 7.50 -3.16 -24.02
CA THR A 2 6.07 -2.88 -24.12
C THR A 2 5.55 -2.53 -22.74
N ILE A 3 4.91 -1.36 -22.57
CA ILE A 3 4.19 -1.05 -21.34
C ILE A 3 2.92 -1.91 -21.37
N PRO A 4 2.69 -2.79 -20.38
CA PRO A 4 1.42 -3.51 -20.31
C PRO A 4 0.30 -2.49 -20.16
N VAL A 5 -0.59 -2.45 -21.16
CA VAL A 5 -1.86 -1.72 -21.06
C VAL A 5 -2.77 -2.56 -20.19
N HIS A 6 -3.18 -1.96 -19.08
CA HIS A 6 -4.17 -2.54 -18.18
C HIS A 6 -5.54 -2.02 -18.63
N PRO A 7 -6.48 -2.91 -19.02
CA PRO A 7 -7.77 -2.48 -19.57
C PRO A 7 -8.68 -1.82 -18.53
N GLN A 8 -8.44 -2.09 -17.25
CA GLN A 8 -9.15 -1.49 -16.12
C GLN A 8 -8.25 -0.51 -15.34
N PRO A 9 -8.79 0.63 -14.87
CA PRO A 9 -8.14 1.51 -13.90
C PRO A 9 -7.61 0.78 -12.67
N LEU A 10 -6.51 1.30 -12.12
CA LEU A 10 -5.84 0.70 -10.96
C LEU A 10 -6.75 0.65 -9.72
N THR A 11 -7.51 1.71 -9.47
CA THR A 11 -8.43 1.80 -8.33
C THR A 11 -9.63 0.86 -8.47
N GLU A 12 -10.06 0.56 -9.70
CA GLU A 12 -11.11 -0.43 -9.96
C GLU A 12 -10.60 -1.86 -9.73
N TRP A 13 -9.38 -2.18 -10.19
CA TRP A 13 -8.73 -3.45 -9.83
C TRP A 13 -8.66 -3.62 -8.31
N ALA A 14 -8.25 -2.57 -7.60
CA ALA A 14 -8.17 -2.61 -6.14
C ALA A 14 -9.54 -2.81 -5.49
N ALA A 15 -10.57 -2.07 -5.92
CA ALA A 15 -11.92 -2.18 -5.39
C ALA A 15 -12.54 -3.57 -5.61
N GLN A 16 -12.33 -4.17 -6.80
CA GLN A 16 -12.80 -5.51 -7.10
C GLN A 16 -12.07 -6.55 -6.24
N THR A 17 -10.75 -6.41 -6.09
CA THR A 17 -9.94 -7.31 -5.26
C THR A 17 -10.40 -7.27 -3.80
N LEU A 18 -10.58 -6.07 -3.24
CA LEU A 18 -11.12 -5.88 -1.89
C LEU A 18 -12.52 -6.49 -1.72
N THR A 19 -13.38 -6.36 -2.73
CA THR A 19 -14.72 -6.98 -2.72
C THR A 19 -14.62 -8.51 -2.70
N ASN A 20 -13.73 -9.11 -3.49
CA ASN A 20 -13.50 -10.56 -3.51
C ASN A 20 -12.95 -11.08 -2.17
N LEU A 21 -12.28 -10.23 -1.40
CA LEU A 21 -11.78 -10.52 -0.05
C LEU A 21 -12.82 -10.25 1.05
N ASN A 22 -14.09 -10.01 0.71
CA ASN A 22 -15.16 -9.61 1.64
C ASN A 22 -14.88 -8.30 2.40
N ARG A 23 -14.13 -7.39 1.78
CA ARG A 23 -13.80 -6.05 2.30
C ARG A 23 -14.27 -4.98 1.31
N ALA A 24 -15.56 -4.98 0.97
CA ALA A 24 -16.11 -4.03 0.00
C ALA A 24 -15.81 -2.57 0.37
N PRO A 25 -15.31 -1.73 -0.57
CA PRO A 25 -15.15 -0.30 -0.36
C PRO A 25 -16.48 0.39 -0.05
N LEU A 26 -16.46 1.34 0.89
CA LEU A 26 -17.63 2.13 1.29
C LEU A 26 -17.80 3.40 0.44
N ALA A 27 -16.72 3.87 -0.18
CA ALA A 27 -16.67 5.06 -1.03
C ALA A 27 -15.49 4.96 -2.01
N ALA A 28 -15.35 5.98 -2.88
CA ALA A 28 -14.14 6.16 -3.68
C ALA A 28 -12.93 6.41 -2.77
N PRO A 29 -11.72 5.93 -3.15
CA PRO A 29 -10.55 6.06 -2.30
C PRO A 29 -9.94 7.47 -2.34
N ASP A 30 -9.36 7.89 -1.21
CA ASP A 30 -8.62 9.13 -1.09
C ASP A 30 -7.14 8.94 -1.44
N VAL A 31 -6.53 9.90 -2.14
CA VAL A 31 -5.06 9.95 -2.30
C VAL A 31 -4.46 10.54 -1.03
N ILE A 32 -3.79 9.72 -0.22
CA ILE A 32 -3.19 10.17 1.05
C ILE A 32 -1.69 10.46 0.93
N HIS A 33 -1.06 10.01 -0.14
CA HIS A 33 0.35 10.27 -0.42
C HIS A 33 0.58 10.27 -1.93
N GLU A 34 1.12 11.38 -2.44
CA GLU A 34 1.50 11.50 -3.84
C GLU A 34 2.92 12.07 -3.92
N ARG A 35 3.82 11.33 -4.57
CA ARG A 35 5.20 11.71 -4.80
C ARG A 35 5.63 11.29 -6.21
N PRO A 36 6.68 11.91 -6.78
CA PRO A 36 7.19 11.54 -8.10
C PRO A 36 7.55 10.05 -8.26
N TRP A 37 7.84 9.36 -7.16
CA TRP A 37 8.21 7.94 -7.15
C TRP A 37 7.10 6.97 -6.71
N SER A 38 6.01 7.45 -6.12
CA SER A 38 4.91 6.58 -5.68
C SER A 38 3.64 7.34 -5.32
N THR A 39 2.50 6.67 -5.46
CA THR A 39 1.19 7.14 -4.99
C THR A 39 0.57 6.09 -4.07
N VAL A 40 -0.08 6.55 -2.99
CA VAL A 40 -0.83 5.71 -2.06
C VAL A 40 -2.26 6.23 -1.95
N TRP A 41 -3.21 5.32 -2.14
CA TRP A 41 -4.63 5.54 -1.95
C TRP A 41 -5.10 4.81 -0.69
N ARG A 42 -6.03 5.41 0.05
CA ARG A 42 -6.72 4.81 1.18
C ARG A 42 -8.15 4.49 0.80
N PHE A 43 -8.56 3.25 1.05
CA PHE A 43 -9.93 2.79 0.95
C PHE A 43 -10.49 2.63 2.36
N GLU A 44 -11.65 3.23 2.62
CA GLU A 44 -12.50 2.80 3.73
C GLU A 44 -13.32 1.61 3.27
N THR A 45 -13.26 0.49 4.00
CA THR A 45 -13.96 -0.75 3.64
C THR A 45 -14.78 -1.29 4.80
N THR A 46 -15.66 -2.24 4.49
CA THR A 46 -16.41 -3.03 5.49
C THR A 46 -15.51 -3.80 6.47
N GLY A 47 -14.24 -4.06 6.12
CA GLY A 47 -13.25 -4.72 6.97
C GLY A 47 -12.18 -3.79 7.54
N GLY A 48 -12.42 -2.48 7.61
CA GLY A 48 -11.44 -1.48 8.02
C GLY A 48 -10.70 -0.83 6.86
N ALA A 49 -9.71 0.02 7.14
CA ALA A 49 -8.96 0.72 6.10
C ALA A 49 -8.04 -0.23 5.33
N ALA A 50 -7.93 -0.06 4.02
CA ALA A 50 -6.97 -0.74 3.17
C ALA A 50 -6.19 0.26 2.31
N PHE A 51 -4.96 -0.06 1.93
CA PHE A 51 -4.08 0.86 1.23
C PHE A 51 -3.60 0.26 -0.09
N LEU A 52 -3.85 0.98 -1.17
CA LEU A 52 -3.28 0.69 -2.48
C LEU A 52 -2.02 1.52 -2.64
N LYS A 53 -0.88 0.88 -2.90
CA LYS A 53 0.37 1.57 -3.23
C LYS A 53 0.79 1.24 -4.65
N ARG A 54 1.18 2.25 -5.43
CA ARG A 54 1.81 2.07 -6.75
C ARG A 54 3.14 2.80 -6.82
N THR A 55 4.13 2.15 -7.42
CA THR A 55 5.47 2.73 -7.60
C THR A 55 5.82 2.95 -9.08
N VAL A 56 6.78 3.85 -9.31
CA VAL A 56 7.39 4.02 -10.64
C VAL A 56 8.30 2.84 -11.00
N SER A 57 8.75 2.78 -12.25
CA SER A 57 9.40 1.58 -12.82
C SER A 57 10.73 1.25 -12.16
N VAL A 58 11.49 2.25 -11.72
CA VAL A 58 12.74 2.04 -10.97
C VAL A 58 12.52 1.34 -9.62
N PHE A 59 11.29 1.37 -9.09
CA PHE A 59 10.88 0.68 -7.88
C PHE A 59 9.93 -0.51 -8.17
N ALA A 60 10.06 -1.14 -9.34
CA ALA A 60 9.21 -2.29 -9.71
C ALA A 60 9.35 -3.49 -8.76
N HIS A 61 10.47 -3.59 -8.05
CA HIS A 61 10.72 -4.64 -7.06
C HIS A 61 9.97 -4.45 -5.74
N GLU A 62 9.42 -3.24 -5.47
CA GLU A 62 8.75 -2.93 -4.21
C GLU A 62 7.65 -3.95 -3.89
N ALA A 63 6.76 -4.16 -4.84
CA ALA A 63 5.58 -5.00 -4.67
C ALA A 63 5.91 -6.48 -4.39
N PRO A 64 6.71 -7.17 -5.24
CA PRO A 64 7.10 -8.56 -4.95
C PRO A 64 8.01 -8.69 -3.72
N LEU A 65 8.89 -7.72 -3.44
CA LEU A 65 9.75 -7.76 -2.25
C LEU A 65 8.93 -7.63 -0.97
N THR A 66 7.96 -6.73 -0.95
CA THR A 66 7.07 -6.55 0.22
C THR A 66 6.24 -7.80 0.47
N ALA A 67 5.69 -8.41 -0.60
CA ALA A 67 4.97 -9.67 -0.50
C ALA A 67 5.86 -10.82 0.03
N PHE A 68 7.11 -10.87 -0.42
CA PHE A 68 8.08 -11.83 0.12
C PHE A 68 8.36 -11.60 1.61
N LEU A 69 8.57 -10.34 2.03
CA LEU A 69 8.82 -9.99 3.43
C LEU A 69 7.61 -10.28 4.32
N ALA A 70 6.38 -10.05 3.84
CA ALA A 70 5.16 -10.36 4.60
C ALA A 70 5.02 -11.85 4.89
N ASN A 71 5.46 -12.71 3.96
CA ASN A 71 5.50 -14.16 4.16
C ASN A 71 6.65 -14.60 5.07
N LEU A 72 7.83 -13.98 4.94
CA LEU A 72 9.01 -14.34 5.72
C LEU A 72 8.90 -13.90 7.19
N CYS A 73 8.33 -12.72 7.42
CA CYS A 73 8.27 -12.07 8.73
C CYS A 73 6.84 -11.57 9.05
N PRO A 74 5.85 -12.47 9.25
CA PRO A 74 4.47 -12.06 9.51
C PRO A 74 4.37 -11.12 10.72
N GLY A 75 3.61 -10.03 10.57
CA GLY A 75 3.41 -9.03 11.62
C GLY A 75 4.56 -8.03 11.82
N GLN A 76 5.69 -8.17 11.12
CA GLN A 76 6.78 -7.18 11.15
C GLN A 76 6.71 -6.16 10.01
N VAL A 77 5.95 -6.47 8.97
CA VAL A 77 5.63 -5.58 7.85
C VAL A 77 4.11 -5.54 7.68
N PRO A 78 3.55 -4.52 7.00
CA PRO A 78 2.13 -4.49 6.67
C PRO A 78 1.70 -5.78 5.97
N GLU A 79 0.55 -6.32 6.38
CA GLU A 79 -0.05 -7.46 5.71
C GLU A 79 -0.36 -7.10 4.25
N VAL A 80 0.02 -7.98 3.33
CA VAL A 80 -0.21 -7.82 1.88
C VAL A 80 -1.47 -8.59 1.52
N LEU A 81 -2.54 -7.87 1.19
CA LEU A 81 -3.83 -8.43 0.79
C LEU A 81 -3.80 -8.98 -0.64
N ASP A 82 -3.11 -8.28 -1.55
CA ASP A 82 -2.86 -8.74 -2.91
C ASP A 82 -1.70 -7.95 -3.56
N VAL A 83 -1.15 -8.50 -4.65
CA VAL A 83 -0.04 -7.89 -5.39
C VAL A 83 -0.23 -8.01 -6.90
N ASP A 84 0.02 -6.92 -7.61
CA ASP A 84 0.09 -6.91 -9.07
C ASP A 84 1.42 -6.32 -9.54
N PRO A 85 2.42 -7.19 -9.82
CA PRO A 85 3.74 -6.75 -10.28
C PRO A 85 3.70 -6.03 -11.64
N ALA A 86 2.76 -6.41 -12.53
CA ALA A 86 2.63 -5.78 -13.84
C ALA A 86 2.08 -4.34 -13.74
N ARG A 87 1.27 -4.06 -12.71
CA ARG A 87 0.81 -2.72 -12.34
C ARG A 87 1.82 -1.98 -11.44
N ARG A 88 2.83 -2.67 -10.92
CA ARG A 88 3.76 -2.21 -9.85
C ARG A 88 2.99 -1.74 -8.63
N ALA A 89 1.98 -2.53 -8.27
CA ALA A 89 1.03 -2.18 -7.25
C ALA A 89 0.87 -3.31 -6.23
N LEU A 90 0.50 -2.94 -5.01
CA LEU A 90 0.13 -3.86 -3.95
C LEU A 90 -0.99 -3.26 -3.10
N LEU A 91 -1.84 -4.14 -2.59
CA LEU A 91 -2.86 -3.85 -1.59
C LEU A 91 -2.37 -4.30 -0.23
N LEU A 92 -2.50 -3.42 0.75
CA LEU A 92 -2.04 -3.61 2.12
C LEU A 92 -3.22 -3.47 3.09
N ASP A 93 -3.20 -4.26 4.16
CA ASP A 93 -4.09 -4.03 5.30
C ASP A 93 -3.59 -2.83 6.13
N ASN A 94 -4.43 -2.34 7.04
CA ASN A 94 -4.06 -1.31 7.97
C ASN A 94 -3.02 -1.80 8.98
N ALA A 95 -1.81 -1.28 8.90
CA ALA A 95 -0.71 -1.58 9.82
C ALA A 95 -0.69 -0.67 11.08
N GLY A 96 -1.77 0.09 11.33
CA GLY A 96 -1.89 0.97 12.49
C GLY A 96 -1.31 2.37 12.25
N THR A 97 -1.10 3.11 13.36
CA THR A 97 -0.69 4.51 13.31
C THR A 97 0.79 4.64 13.00
N ALA A 98 1.13 5.36 11.92
CA ALA A 98 2.52 5.69 11.60
C ALA A 98 3.15 6.52 12.73
N LEU A 99 4.42 6.23 13.07
CA LEU A 99 5.14 6.88 14.16
C LEU A 99 5.10 8.42 14.09
N ARG A 100 5.31 8.99 12.90
CA ARG A 100 5.24 10.45 12.65
C ARG A 100 3.89 11.09 13.03
N HIS A 101 2.82 10.31 13.08
CA HIS A 101 1.50 10.78 13.51
C HIS A 101 1.26 10.52 15.01
N ALA A 102 1.92 9.52 15.59
CA ALA A 102 1.88 9.24 17.03
C ALA A 102 2.76 10.22 17.82
N HIS A 103 3.84 10.71 17.21
CA HIS A 103 4.77 11.67 17.83
C HIS A 103 5.06 12.83 16.85
N PRO A 104 4.23 13.90 16.85
CA PRO A 104 4.33 14.99 15.88
C PRO A 104 5.65 15.78 15.94
N ALA A 105 6.41 15.66 17.04
CA ALA A 105 7.68 16.37 17.24
C ALA A 105 8.85 15.79 16.44
N ASP A 106 8.74 14.57 15.89
CA ASP A 106 9.81 13.86 15.17
C ASP A 106 9.53 13.70 13.67
N ALA A 107 8.73 14.60 13.09
CA ALA A 107 8.29 14.52 11.70
C ALA A 107 9.45 14.44 10.67
N ASP A 108 10.67 14.81 11.08
CA ASP A 108 11.88 14.80 10.24
C ASP A 108 13.00 13.83 10.69
N GLY A 109 12.82 12.98 11.72
CA GLY A 109 13.97 12.28 12.34
C GLY A 109 13.72 10.84 12.78
N GLY A 110 13.90 9.88 11.87
CA GLY A 110 13.91 8.45 12.21
C GLY A 110 15.08 8.00 13.11
N GLU A 111 16.03 8.88 13.44
CA GLU A 111 17.23 8.53 14.22
C GLU A 111 17.00 8.43 15.73
N ALA A 112 15.96 9.08 16.28
CA ALA A 112 15.72 9.07 17.73
C ALA A 112 15.34 7.67 18.26
N LEU A 113 14.71 6.84 17.42
CA LEU A 113 14.19 5.52 17.82
C LEU A 113 15.27 4.42 17.83
N LEU A 114 16.38 4.58 17.09
CA LEU A 114 17.46 3.57 17.01
C LEU A 114 18.39 3.57 18.23
N ARG A 115 18.15 4.43 19.23
CA ARG A 115 18.98 4.60 20.43
C ARG A 115 18.27 4.26 21.74
N ALA A 116 17.03 3.78 21.70
CA ALA A 116 16.25 3.34 22.86
C ALA A 116 16.24 1.80 22.93
#